data_AF-X1KZS2-F1
#
_entry.id   AF-X1KZS2-F1
#
_cell.length_a   1.000
_cell.length_b   1.000
_cell.length_c   1.000
_cell.angle_alpha   90.00
_cell.angle_beta   90.00
_cell.angle_gamma   90.00
#
_symmetry.space_group_name_H-M   'P 1'
#
loop_
_entity.id
_entity.type
_entity.pdbx_description
1 polymer ?
#
loop_
_entity_poly.entity_id
_entity_poly.type
_entity_poly.pdbx_seq_one_letter_code
_entity_poly.pdbx_strand_id
1 'polypeptide(L)'
;EKELLGTAGGVKNVEDFFEDSTFLVISGDSLTDIDLTDAAGFHKEKGGVATLILTEVEDTSQYGVVLVDEDMKIKGFQEKPLGGEAKSNLANSGIYIFEPEIFKYLPPRGQFYDFGRNLFPDLLSKNVSYYGYCHSQYWNDVGGLDQYQVLITG
;
A
#
# COMPACT_ATOMS: atom_id res chain seq x y z
N GLU A 1 10.25 -2.88 21.76
CA GLU A 1 8.82 -2.53 21.96
C GLU A 1 8.05 -3.73 22.48
N LYS A 2 6.97 -3.52 23.23
CA LYS A 2 6.22 -4.60 23.90
C LYS A 2 4.84 -4.90 23.28
N GLU A 3 4.38 -4.11 22.30
CA GLU A 3 3.12 -4.33 21.58
C GLU A 3 3.25 -3.88 20.12
N LEU A 4 2.72 -4.66 19.17
CA LEU A 4 2.69 -4.32 17.73
C LEU A 4 1.57 -3.31 17.47
N LEU A 5 1.89 -2.17 16.86
CA LEU A 5 0.94 -1.06 16.62
C LEU A 5 0.24 -1.13 15.25
N GLY A 6 0.44 -2.20 14.50
CA GLY A 6 0.01 -2.28 13.10
C GLY A 6 0.85 -1.38 12.18
N THR A 7 0.73 -1.61 10.88
CA THR A 7 1.57 -0.95 9.86
C THR A 7 1.39 0.57 9.85
N ALA A 8 0.14 1.03 9.91
CA ALA A 8 -0.19 2.46 9.89
C ALA A 8 0.02 3.14 11.26
N GLY A 9 -0.19 2.42 12.37
CA GLY A 9 0.12 2.92 13.72
C GLY A 9 1.63 3.16 13.92
N GLY A 10 2.48 2.34 13.31
CA GLY A 10 3.93 2.55 13.28
C GLY A 10 4.32 3.86 12.60
N VAL A 11 3.73 4.15 11.43
CA VAL A 11 3.98 5.40 10.69
C VAL A 11 3.49 6.63 11.47
N LYS A 12 2.34 6.55 12.16
CA LYS A 12 1.84 7.65 13.00
C LYS A 12 2.76 7.99 14.18
N ASN A 13 3.50 7.03 14.71
CA ASN A 13 4.44 7.28 15.81
C ASN A 13 5.65 8.12 15.39
N VAL A 14 6.01 8.09 14.11
CA VAL A 14 7.14 8.85 13.55
C VAL A 14 6.69 10.06 12.74
N GLU A 15 5.43 10.48 12.87
CA GLU A 15 4.84 11.65 12.19
C GLU A 15 5.70 12.91 12.30
N ASP A 16 6.30 13.17 13.47
CA ASP A 16 7.13 14.37 13.69
C ASP A 16 8.39 14.42 12.79
N PHE A 17 8.79 13.30 12.20
CA PHE A 17 9.95 13.23 11.30
C PHE A 17 9.64 13.74 9.89
N PHE A 18 8.36 13.70 9.47
CA PHE A 18 7.98 14.01 8.10
C PHE A 18 7.59 15.48 7.90
N GLU A 19 7.37 16.22 8.99
CA GLU A 19 6.93 17.62 8.97
C GLU A 19 5.76 17.80 7.96
N ASP A 20 5.90 18.75 7.03
CA ASP A 20 4.95 19.03 5.95
C ASP A 20 5.41 18.48 4.58
N SER A 21 6.26 17.46 4.56
CA SER A 21 6.81 16.90 3.31
C SER A 21 6.11 15.61 2.87
N THR A 22 5.89 15.46 1.57
CA THR A 22 5.50 14.19 0.94
C THR A 22 6.54 13.10 1.28
N PHE A 23 6.08 11.91 1.65
CA PHE A 23 6.96 10.84 2.11
C PHE A 23 6.59 9.47 1.54
N LEU A 24 7.57 8.57 1.53
CA LEU A 24 7.43 7.21 1.04
C LEU A 24 7.42 6.23 2.22
N VAL A 25 6.51 5.27 2.16
CA VAL A 25 6.45 4.11 3.07
C VAL A 25 6.65 2.85 2.23
N ILE A 26 7.60 2.01 2.64
CA ILE A 26 7.89 0.71 2.04
C ILE A 26 7.80 -0.32 3.15
N SER A 27 7.08 -1.43 2.93
CA SER A 27 7.13 -2.57 3.83
C SER A 27 8.53 -3.19 3.84
N GLY A 28 9.10 -3.43 5.04
CA GLY A 28 10.50 -3.82 5.22
C GLY A 28 10.88 -5.22 4.71
N ASP A 29 9.91 -5.99 4.24
CA ASP A 29 10.01 -7.31 3.64
C ASP A 29 9.94 -7.31 2.10
N SER A 30 9.76 -6.13 1.50
CA SER A 30 9.67 -5.97 0.05
C SER A 30 11.04 -5.67 -0.57
N LEU A 31 11.49 -6.52 -1.50
CA LEU A 31 12.71 -6.29 -2.31
C LEU A 31 12.26 -5.87 -3.71
N THR A 32 12.53 -4.63 -4.12
CA THR A 32 11.94 -4.07 -5.34
C THR A 32 12.95 -3.30 -6.18
N ASP A 33 12.94 -3.53 -7.50
CA ASP A 33 13.63 -2.70 -8.51
C ASP A 33 12.71 -1.62 -9.10
N ILE A 34 11.64 -1.26 -8.36
CA ILE A 34 10.64 -0.30 -8.84
C ILE A 34 11.28 1.09 -8.91
N ASP A 35 11.21 1.73 -10.08
CA ASP A 35 11.56 3.13 -10.22
C ASP A 35 10.48 3.99 -9.59
N LEU A 36 10.74 4.45 -8.37
CA LEU A 36 9.83 5.29 -7.59
C LEU A 36 9.78 6.74 -8.09
N THR A 37 10.65 7.12 -9.03
CA THR A 37 10.67 8.47 -9.61
C THR A 37 9.40 8.74 -10.39
N ASP A 38 9.01 7.79 -11.25
CA ASP A 38 7.79 7.89 -12.06
C ASP A 38 6.55 7.87 -11.17
N ALA A 39 6.54 7.02 -10.14
CA ALA A 39 5.46 6.96 -9.17
C ALA A 39 5.29 8.28 -8.39
N ALA A 40 6.39 8.93 -8.01
CA ALA A 40 6.37 10.25 -7.37
C ALA A 40 5.88 11.35 -8.32
N GLY A 41 6.28 11.31 -9.59
CA GLY A 41 5.77 12.20 -10.63
C GLY A 41 4.25 12.05 -10.81
N PHE A 42 3.79 10.81 -10.91
CA PHE A 42 2.37 10.47 -10.98
C PHE A 42 1.58 10.94 -9.75
N HIS A 43 2.11 10.71 -8.54
CA HIS A 43 1.48 11.16 -7.29
C HIS A 43 1.25 12.68 -7.31
N LYS A 44 2.28 13.44 -7.69
CA LYS A 44 2.21 14.89 -7.80
C LYS A 44 1.21 15.35 -8.88
N GLU A 45 1.14 14.65 -10.00
CA GLU A 45 0.19 14.97 -11.07
C GLU A 45 -1.27 14.75 -10.64
N LYS A 46 -1.55 13.65 -9.93
CA LYS A 46 -2.90 13.28 -9.51
C LYS A 46 -3.41 14.10 -8.31
N GLY A 47 -2.53 14.50 -7.40
CA GLY A 47 -2.86 15.38 -6.28
C GLY A 47 -3.78 14.75 -5.22
N GLY A 48 -3.66 13.44 -4.99
CA GLY A 48 -4.38 12.74 -3.91
C GLY A 48 -3.55 12.65 -2.63
N VAL A 49 -4.19 12.32 -1.50
CA VAL A 49 -3.50 12.18 -0.21
C VAL A 49 -2.58 10.97 -0.13
N ALA A 50 -2.76 10.02 -1.06
CA ALA A 50 -1.95 8.81 -1.16
C ALA A 50 -1.88 8.29 -2.60
N THR A 51 -0.78 7.65 -2.94
CA THR A 51 -0.64 6.76 -4.09
C THR A 51 -0.16 5.39 -3.62
N LEU A 52 -0.91 4.34 -3.94
CA LEU A 52 -0.51 2.95 -3.71
C LEU A 52 0.21 2.44 -4.94
N ILE A 53 1.36 1.82 -4.77
CA ILE A 53 2.05 1.12 -5.85
C ILE A 53 1.39 -0.25 -6.01
N LEU A 54 0.97 -0.58 -7.23
CA LEU A 54 0.21 -1.77 -7.56
C LEU A 54 0.97 -2.66 -8.53
N THR A 55 0.85 -3.98 -8.34
CA THR A 55 1.35 -5.01 -9.25
C THR A 55 0.18 -5.86 -9.72
N GLU A 56 0.19 -6.26 -10.98
CA GLU A 56 -0.75 -7.26 -11.48
C GLU A 56 -0.26 -8.67 -11.13
N VAL A 57 -1.12 -9.47 -10.50
CA VAL A 57 -0.82 -10.85 -10.12
C VAL A 57 -1.87 -11.82 -10.65
N GLU A 58 -1.47 -13.05 -10.95
CA GLU A 58 -2.41 -14.11 -11.34
C GLU A 58 -3.21 -14.66 -10.14
N ASP A 59 -2.57 -14.80 -8.98
CA ASP A 59 -3.21 -15.25 -7.74
C ASP A 59 -3.25 -14.12 -6.71
N THR A 60 -4.46 -13.62 -6.47
CA THR A 60 -4.72 -12.51 -5.54
C THR A 60 -4.99 -12.95 -4.10
N SER A 61 -5.08 -14.25 -3.84
CA SER A 61 -5.59 -14.78 -2.55
C SER A 61 -4.75 -14.38 -1.33
N GLN A 62 -3.48 -14.04 -1.56
CA GLN A 62 -2.54 -13.66 -0.50
C GLN A 62 -2.46 -12.15 -0.25
N TYR A 63 -3.06 -11.34 -1.12
CA TYR A 63 -2.82 -9.89 -1.20
C TYR A 63 -4.09 -9.06 -0.97
N GLY A 64 -3.88 -7.78 -0.62
CA GLY A 64 -4.94 -6.77 -0.72
C GLY A 64 -5.18 -6.43 -2.18
N VAL A 65 -6.39 -6.63 -2.68
CA VAL A 65 -6.80 -6.34 -4.06
C VAL A 65 -7.39 -4.94 -4.16
N VAL A 66 -6.92 -4.18 -5.14
CA VAL A 66 -7.32 -2.78 -5.35
C VAL A 66 -8.17 -2.67 -6.61
N LEU A 67 -9.26 -1.91 -6.50
CA LEU A 67 -10.09 -1.52 -7.62
C LEU A 67 -9.87 -0.05 -7.92
N VAL A 68 -9.62 0.28 -9.19
CA VAL A 68 -9.41 1.64 -9.67
C VAL A 68 -10.39 1.98 -10.80
N ASP A 69 -10.65 3.26 -11.01
CA ASP A 69 -11.31 3.75 -12.22
C ASP A 69 -10.30 4.08 -13.34
N GLU A 70 -10.78 4.62 -14.45
CA GLU A 70 -9.97 4.98 -15.63
C GLU A 70 -8.88 6.02 -15.33
N ASP A 71 -9.08 6.86 -14.31
CA ASP A 71 -8.12 7.86 -13.86
C ASP A 71 -7.15 7.32 -12.79
N MET A 72 -7.17 6.01 -12.55
CA MET A 72 -6.45 5.33 -11.49
C MET A 72 -6.88 5.75 -10.07
N LYS A 73 -8.04 6.39 -9.91
CA LYS A 73 -8.56 6.71 -8.57
C LYS A 73 -9.10 5.44 -7.94
N ILE A 74 -8.71 5.18 -6.70
CA ILE A 74 -9.12 3.96 -6.00
C ILE A 74 -10.61 4.05 -5.64
N LYS A 75 -11.35 3.00 -5.99
CA LYS A 75 -12.79 2.84 -5.76
C LYS A 75 -13.13 1.71 -4.80
N GLY A 76 -12.17 0.84 -4.51
CA GLY A 76 -12.39 -0.30 -3.64
C GLY A 76 -11.08 -0.95 -3.22
N PHE A 77 -11.15 -1.61 -2.07
CA PHE A 77 -10.06 -2.39 -1.51
C PHE A 77 -10.65 -3.69 -0.92
N GLN A 78 -10.12 -4.85 -1.30
CA GLN A 78 -10.50 -6.16 -0.79
C GLN A 78 -9.28 -6.79 -0.10
N GLU A 79 -9.33 -6.95 1.22
CA GLU A 79 -8.25 -7.62 1.95
C GLU A 79 -8.34 -9.14 1.74
N LYS A 80 -7.35 -9.73 1.06
CA LYS A 80 -7.20 -11.19 0.86
C LYS A 80 -8.50 -11.88 0.42
N PRO A 81 -9.07 -11.48 -0.74
CA PRO A 81 -10.30 -12.10 -1.22
C PRO A 81 -10.08 -13.59 -1.50
N LEU A 82 -11.10 -14.40 -1.24
CA LEU A 82 -11.07 -15.81 -1.59
C LEU A 82 -11.03 -15.97 -3.12
N GLY A 83 -10.42 -17.07 -3.58
CA GLY A 83 -10.28 -17.35 -5.01
C GLY A 83 -11.60 -17.26 -5.77
N GLY A 84 -11.64 -16.44 -6.82
CA GLY A 84 -12.83 -16.17 -7.63
C GLY A 84 -13.72 -15.01 -7.17
N GLU A 85 -13.47 -14.43 -5.99
CA GLU A 85 -14.19 -13.24 -5.49
C GLU A 85 -13.44 -11.92 -5.73
N ALA A 86 -12.18 -12.01 -6.16
CA ALA A 86 -11.37 -10.86 -6.52
C ALA A 86 -11.99 -10.12 -7.71
N LYS A 87 -12.19 -8.82 -7.57
CA LYS A 87 -12.79 -7.97 -8.61
C LYS A 87 -11.74 -7.33 -9.54
N SER A 88 -10.47 -7.61 -9.29
CA SER A 88 -9.32 -7.06 -9.98
C SER A 88 -8.11 -7.97 -9.72
N ASN A 89 -7.12 -7.93 -10.61
CA ASN A 89 -5.83 -8.60 -10.43
C ASN A 89 -4.75 -7.66 -9.87
N LEU A 90 -5.11 -6.42 -9.53
CA LEU A 90 -4.17 -5.44 -8.99
C LEU A 90 -3.98 -5.68 -7.49
N ALA A 91 -2.81 -6.21 -7.15
CA ALA A 91 -2.36 -6.40 -5.78
C ALA A 91 -1.67 -5.14 -5.25
N ASN A 92 -1.94 -4.84 -3.98
CA ASN A 92 -1.21 -3.86 -3.20
C ASN A 92 0.22 -4.36 -2.91
N SER A 93 1.23 -3.63 -3.39
CA SER A 93 2.64 -3.99 -3.23
C SER A 93 3.22 -3.74 -1.83
N GLY A 94 2.48 -3.05 -0.96
CA GLY A 94 3.00 -2.60 0.34
C GLY A 94 3.86 -1.33 0.26
N ILE A 95 3.89 -0.67 -0.90
CA ILE A 95 4.60 0.60 -1.12
C ILE A 95 3.60 1.72 -1.35
N TYR A 96 3.82 2.83 -0.65
CA TYR A 96 2.91 3.96 -0.61
C TYR A 96 3.67 5.28 -0.66
N ILE A 97 3.14 6.24 -1.42
CA ILE A 97 3.53 7.64 -1.34
C ILE A 97 2.39 8.38 -0.65
N PHE A 98 2.70 9.18 0.36
CA PHE A 98 1.72 9.90 1.16
C PHE A 98 2.01 11.38 1.23
N GLU A 99 0.95 12.18 1.26
CA GLU A 99 1.00 13.55 1.73
C GLU A 99 0.81 13.60 3.26
N PRO A 100 1.38 14.59 3.98
CA PRO A 100 1.21 14.76 5.42
C PRO A 100 -0.24 14.77 5.89
N GLU A 101 -1.16 15.15 5.00
CA GLU A 101 -2.59 15.16 5.25
C GLU A 101 -3.14 13.78 5.61
N ILE A 102 -2.45 12.69 5.22
CA ILE A 102 -2.80 11.33 5.58
C ILE A 102 -2.91 11.15 7.10
N PHE A 103 -2.10 11.88 7.88
CA PHE A 103 -2.06 11.77 9.33
C PHE A 103 -3.36 12.23 10.01
N LYS A 104 -4.21 13.01 9.32
CA LYS A 104 -5.55 13.41 9.78
C LYS A 104 -6.54 12.24 9.81
N TYR A 105 -6.24 11.17 9.08
CA TYR A 105 -7.07 9.96 8.99
C TYR A 105 -6.55 8.81 9.86
N LEU A 106 -5.39 8.97 10.48
CA LEU A 106 -4.82 8.01 11.42
C LEU A 106 -5.29 8.30 12.85
N PRO A 107 -5.46 7.26 13.69
CA PRO A 107 -5.83 7.47 15.09
C PRO A 107 -4.69 8.14 15.88
N PRO A 108 -4.96 8.58 17.13
CA PRO A 108 -3.91 9.04 18.03
C PRO A 108 -2.79 8.00 18.21
N ARG A 109 -1.57 8.47 18.54
CA ARG A 109 -0.39 7.62 18.74
C ARG A 109 -0.65 6.50 19.76
N GLY A 110 0.00 5.36 19.53
CA GLY A 110 -0.09 4.18 20.40
C GLY A 110 -1.36 3.33 20.20
N GLN A 111 -2.15 3.57 19.15
CA GLN A 111 -3.28 2.71 18.79
C GLN A 111 -2.92 1.77 17.63
N PHE A 112 -3.44 0.54 17.69
CA PHE A 112 -3.34 -0.39 16.58
C PHE A 112 -4.17 0.10 15.39
N TYR A 113 -3.53 0.25 14.23
CA TYR A 113 -4.19 0.65 12.99
C TYR A 113 -3.43 0.10 11.78
N ASP A 114 -4.16 -0.49 10.83
CA ASP A 114 -3.60 -1.13 9.64
C ASP A 114 -4.00 -0.42 8.34
N PHE A 115 -3.10 -0.40 7.36
CA PHE A 115 -3.35 0.25 6.06
C PHE A 115 -4.51 -0.38 5.30
N GLY A 116 -4.46 -1.69 5.08
CA GLY A 116 -5.44 -2.41 4.25
C GLY A 116 -6.79 -2.58 4.95
N ARG A 117 -6.76 -2.91 6.24
CA ARG A 117 -7.99 -3.19 7.01
C ARG A 117 -8.68 -1.94 7.54
N ASN A 118 -7.97 -0.83 7.70
CA ASN A 118 -8.54 0.37 8.31
C ASN A 118 -8.39 1.60 7.42
N LEU A 119 -7.15 2.03 7.10
CA LEU A 119 -6.93 3.32 6.45
C LEU A 119 -7.63 3.43 5.09
N PHE A 120 -7.39 2.49 4.18
CA PHE A 120 -7.94 2.58 2.82
C PHE A 120 -9.48 2.49 2.79
N PRO A 121 -10.12 1.56 3.54
CA PRO A 121 -11.57 1.59 3.73
C PRO A 121 -12.09 2.92 4.29
N ASP A 122 -11.40 3.53 5.25
CA ASP A 122 -11.80 4.80 5.83
C ASP A 122 -11.69 5.96 4.84
N LEU A 123 -10.63 6.01 4.01
CA LEU A 123 -10.48 7.01 2.94
C LEU A 123 -11.63 6.90 1.91
N LEU A 124 -12.01 5.69 1.52
CA LEU A 124 -13.17 5.44 0.65
C LEU A 124 -14.46 5.94 1.29
N SER A 125 -14.70 5.60 2.55
CA SER A 125 -15.92 5.99 3.27
C SER A 125 -16.06 7.52 3.41
N LYS A 126 -14.93 8.23 3.49
CA LYS A 126 -14.83 9.69 3.60
C LYS A 126 -14.73 10.39 2.24
N ASN A 127 -14.80 9.64 1.13
CA ASN A 127 -14.65 10.13 -0.24
C ASN A 127 -13.35 10.95 -0.46
N VAL A 128 -12.27 10.56 0.20
CA VAL A 128 -10.96 11.18 0.04
C VAL A 128 -10.31 10.62 -1.22
N SER A 129 -9.72 11.47 -2.05
CA SER A 129 -9.06 11.04 -3.29
C SER A 129 -7.68 10.46 -3.00
N TYR A 130 -7.47 9.22 -3.44
CA TYR A 130 -6.18 8.54 -3.46
C TYR A 130 -6.14 7.58 -4.65
N TYR A 131 -4.94 7.26 -5.12
CA TYR A 131 -4.71 6.71 -6.47
C TYR A 131 -3.86 5.45 -6.44
N GLY A 132 -3.96 4.64 -7.50
CA GLY A 132 -3.08 3.52 -7.77
C GLY A 132 -2.05 3.88 -8.83
N TYR A 133 -0.81 3.40 -8.69
CA TYR A 133 0.20 3.46 -9.74
C TYR A 133 0.61 2.03 -10.11
N CYS A 134 0.24 1.59 -11.31
CA CYS A 134 0.62 0.27 -11.80
C CYS A 134 2.01 0.32 -12.41
N HIS A 135 2.82 -0.69 -12.10
CA HIS A 135 4.16 -0.85 -12.64
C HIS A 135 4.31 -2.23 -13.28
N SER A 136 5.28 -2.39 -14.19
CA SER A 136 5.57 -3.66 -14.87
C SER A 136 6.92 -4.26 -14.50
N GLN A 137 7.68 -3.57 -13.64
CA GLN A 137 8.94 -4.05 -13.09
C GLN A 137 8.74 -5.22 -12.12
N TYR A 138 9.80 -5.98 -11.90
CA TYR A 138 9.80 -7.10 -10.96
C TYR A 138 9.46 -6.63 -9.54
N TRP A 139 8.49 -7.31 -8.93
CA TRP A 139 8.14 -7.18 -7.52
C TRP A 139 8.00 -8.58 -6.94
N ASN A 140 8.60 -8.79 -5.77
CA ASN A 140 8.44 -10.03 -5.04
C ASN A 140 8.26 -9.77 -3.55
N ASP A 141 7.17 -10.32 -3.00
CA ASP A 141 6.84 -10.30 -1.59
C ASP A 141 7.57 -11.47 -0.90
N VAL A 142 8.69 -11.15 -0.24
CA VAL A 142 9.51 -12.15 0.47
C VAL A 142 8.93 -12.47 1.87
N GLY A 143 7.75 -11.92 2.22
CA GLY A 143 7.11 -12.08 3.53
C GLY A 143 6.37 -13.41 3.75
N GLY A 144 6.09 -14.18 2.69
CA GLY A 144 5.48 -15.50 2.80
C GLY A 144 6.50 -16.57 3.18
N LEU A 145 6.24 -17.34 4.25
CA LEU A 145 7.05 -18.49 4.68
C LEU A 145 7.21 -19.59 3.59
N ASP A 146 6.51 -19.45 2.46
CA ASP A 146 6.46 -20.43 1.39
C ASP A 146 7.46 -20.13 0.25
N GLN A 147 8.12 -18.96 0.26
CA GLN A 147 9.05 -18.56 -0.80
C GLN A 147 10.53 -18.92 -0.56
N TYR A 148 10.86 -19.57 0.56
CA TYR A 148 12.24 -19.98 0.87
C TYR A 148 12.76 -21.20 0.05
N GLN A 149 12.04 -21.67 -0.98
CA GLN A 149 12.38 -22.93 -1.67
C GLN A 149 12.74 -22.88 -3.16
N VAL A 150 13.02 -21.72 -3.75
CA VAL A 150 13.62 -21.70 -5.09
C VAL A 150 14.84 -20.80 -5.11
N LEU A 151 15.99 -21.31 -4.63
CA LEU A 151 17.32 -20.83 -5.06
C LEU A 151 18.49 -21.79 -4.75
N ILE A 152 18.26 -23.10 -4.52
CA ILE A 152 19.36 -24.08 -4.50
C ILE A 152 18.91 -25.43 -5.08
N THR A 153 18.81 -25.49 -6.40
CA THR A 153 19.12 -26.73 -7.15
C THR A 153 19.60 -26.30 -8.54
N GLY A 154 20.87 -25.92 -8.58
CA GLY A 154 21.70 -26.09 -9.77
C GLY A 154 22.17 -27.54 -9.87
#